data_AF-A0A4Q3ZDP3-F1
#
_entry.id   AF-A0A4Q3ZDP3-F1
#
_cell.length_a   1.000
_cell.length_b   1.000
_cell.length_c   1.000
_cell.angle_alpha   90.00
_cell.angle_beta   90.00
_cell.angle_gamma   90.00
#
_symmetry.space_group_name_H-M   'P 1'
#
loop_
_entity.id
_entity.type
_entity.pdbx_description
1 polymer ?
#
loop_
_entity_poly.entity_id
_entity_poly.type
_entity_poly.pdbx_seq_one_letter_code
_entity_poly.pdbx_strand_id
1 'polypeptide(L)'
;MIQINIGDHTSPMAGYIAFPNNRREDIRWARRRAFWIARNKPGANPYFAGLPGGRTLQQLLDDNTIWINYHATLADWGQTNHAGGKEMAISVTAFRVSKWSVLATLIHELAHVNGVRGAVSPQAAEDALIPCGLGRQSERDTSVDDPATPFDPGIIGYRVRPTGSEWVYA
;
A
#
# COMPACT_ATOMS: atom_id res chain seq x y z
N MET A 1 -13.20 9.45 16.08
CA MET A 1 -11.82 9.94 15.93
C MET A 1 -11.05 8.83 15.25
N ILE A 2 -10.59 9.03 14.02
CA ILE A 2 -10.10 7.97 13.13
C ILE A 2 -8.66 8.33 12.74
N GLN A 3 -7.68 7.53 13.15
CA GLN A 3 -6.28 7.87 12.94
C GLN A 3 -5.42 6.63 12.64
N ILE A 4 -5.14 6.41 11.35
CA ILE A 4 -3.81 5.93 10.96
C ILE A 4 -2.86 7.10 11.16
N ASN A 5 -1.76 6.85 11.84
CA ASN A 5 -0.80 7.88 12.16
C ASN A 5 -0.01 8.29 10.90
N ILE A 6 -0.21 9.55 10.50
CA ILE A 6 0.45 10.18 9.36
C ILE A 6 1.18 11.43 9.84
N GLY A 7 2.41 11.23 10.31
CA GLY A 7 3.38 12.33 10.43
C GLY A 7 3.63 12.84 11.82
N ASP A 8 4.72 12.31 12.39
CA ASP A 8 5.61 12.85 13.42
C ASP A 8 6.50 11.72 13.97
N HIS A 9 6.06 10.47 13.80
CA HIS A 9 6.88 9.29 14.04
C HIS A 9 8.06 9.18 13.10
N THR A 10 9.20 8.83 13.69
CA THR A 10 10.39 8.36 13.00
C THR A 10 10.56 6.91 13.40
N SER A 11 10.40 6.02 12.43
CA SER A 11 10.58 4.58 12.64
C SER A 11 12.04 4.26 12.95
N PRO A 12 12.32 3.20 13.73
CA PRO A 12 13.68 2.63 13.82
C PRO A 12 14.15 2.05 12.48
N MET A 13 13.26 1.87 11.49
CA MET A 13 13.59 1.40 10.16
C MET A 13 14.31 2.48 9.35
N ALA A 14 15.46 2.12 8.77
CA ALA A 14 16.24 3.02 7.95
C ALA A 14 15.41 3.58 6.78
N GLY A 15 15.46 4.90 6.59
CA GLY A 15 14.77 5.60 5.49
C GLY A 15 13.31 5.95 5.76
N TYR A 16 12.69 5.41 6.81
CA TYR A 16 11.32 5.70 7.21
C TYR A 16 11.31 6.98 8.05
N ILE A 17 10.93 8.09 7.42
CA ILE A 17 10.92 9.41 8.04
C ILE A 17 9.51 10.00 8.05
N ALA A 18 9.31 11.03 8.88
CA ALA A 18 8.07 11.79 8.87
C ALA A 18 7.82 12.44 7.49
N PHE A 19 6.54 12.53 7.09
CA PHE A 19 6.17 13.20 5.84
C PHE A 19 6.57 14.68 5.86
N PRO A 20 7.33 15.14 4.85
CA PRO A 20 7.66 16.56 4.69
C PRO A 20 6.38 17.36 4.39
N ASN A 21 6.38 18.64 4.78
CA ASN A 21 5.17 19.49 4.74
C ASN A 21 4.49 19.51 3.36
N ASN A 22 5.27 19.57 2.28
CA ASN A 22 4.79 19.59 0.90
C ASN A 22 4.21 18.24 0.40
N ARG A 23 4.24 17.17 1.20
CA ARG A 23 3.65 15.85 0.88
C ARG A 23 2.48 15.47 1.80
N ARG A 24 2.29 16.21 2.89
CA ARG A 24 1.26 15.91 3.91
C ARG A 24 -0.15 15.96 3.36
N GLU A 25 -0.44 16.87 2.44
CA GLU A 25 -1.79 16.99 1.88
C GLU A 25 -2.17 15.78 1.03
N ASP A 26 -1.26 15.31 0.18
CA ASP A 26 -1.46 14.15 -0.69
C ASP A 26 -1.70 12.88 0.12
N ILE A 27 -0.88 12.61 1.15
CA ILE A 27 -1.09 11.42 1.99
C ILE A 27 -2.37 11.54 2.84
N ARG A 28 -2.73 12.75 3.31
CA ARG A 28 -4.01 12.98 3.99
C ARG A 28 -5.19 12.74 3.05
N TRP A 29 -5.07 13.16 1.79
CA TRP A 29 -6.06 12.90 0.75
C TRP A 29 -6.20 11.41 0.48
N ALA A 30 -5.07 10.70 0.29
CA ALA A 30 -5.05 9.26 0.06
C ALA A 30 -5.70 8.51 1.23
N ARG A 31 -5.35 8.84 2.49
CA ARG A 31 -5.97 8.25 3.68
C ARG A 31 -7.49 8.46 3.69
N ARG A 32 -7.97 9.69 3.48
CA ARG A 32 -9.42 9.98 3.41
C ARG A 32 -10.10 9.18 2.32
N ARG A 33 -9.45 9.04 1.16
CA ARG A 33 -9.99 8.28 0.02
C ARG A 33 -10.00 6.78 0.29
N ALA A 34 -9.01 6.23 0.98
CA ALA A 34 -8.99 4.84 1.42
C ALA A 34 -10.16 4.53 2.38
N PHE A 35 -10.45 5.40 3.35
CA PHE A 35 -11.66 5.27 4.18
C PHE A 35 -12.95 5.32 3.37
N TRP A 36 -13.01 6.21 2.38
CA TRP A 36 -14.17 6.26 1.49
C TRP A 36 -14.30 4.95 0.70
N ILE A 37 -13.20 4.40 0.17
CA ILE A 37 -13.18 3.12 -0.55
C ILE A 37 -13.69 2.00 0.36
N ALA A 38 -13.13 1.84 1.56
CA ALA A 38 -13.52 0.79 2.50
C ALA A 38 -15.01 0.80 2.84
N ARG A 39 -15.66 1.98 2.81
CA ARG A 39 -17.09 2.15 3.11
C ARG A 39 -18.00 2.03 1.89
N ASN A 40 -17.50 2.35 0.70
CA ASN A 40 -18.34 2.55 -0.49
C ASN A 40 -18.03 1.58 -1.64
N LYS A 41 -16.94 0.81 -1.57
CA LYS A 41 -16.57 -0.19 -2.57
C LYS A 41 -16.82 -1.60 -2.00
N PRO A 42 -17.88 -2.30 -2.44
CA PRO A 42 -18.29 -3.56 -1.85
C PRO A 42 -17.22 -4.66 -1.88
N GLY A 43 -16.34 -4.65 -2.89
CA GLY A 43 -15.27 -5.63 -3.03
C GLY A 43 -14.07 -5.40 -2.09
N ALA A 44 -13.87 -4.19 -1.56
CA ALA A 44 -12.65 -3.83 -0.85
C ALA A 44 -12.48 -4.61 0.46
N ASN A 45 -13.47 -4.56 1.37
CA ASN A 45 -13.37 -5.27 2.64
C ASN A 45 -13.31 -6.80 2.47
N PRO A 46 -14.16 -7.44 1.64
CA PRO A 46 -14.08 -8.88 1.40
C PRO A 46 -12.73 -9.34 0.83
N TYR A 47 -12.15 -8.58 -0.12
CA TYR A 47 -10.84 -8.92 -0.66
C TYR A 47 -9.78 -8.95 0.43
N PHE A 48 -9.70 -7.87 1.22
CA PHE A 48 -8.74 -7.78 2.33
C PHE A 48 -8.98 -8.87 3.40
N ALA A 49 -10.24 -9.17 3.73
CA ALA A 49 -10.56 -10.25 4.67
C ALA A 49 -10.12 -11.64 4.18
N GLY A 50 -9.99 -11.83 2.86
CA GLY A 50 -9.46 -13.06 2.26
C GLY A 50 -7.93 -13.15 2.24
N LEU A 51 -7.21 -12.08 2.58
CA LEU A 51 -5.74 -12.08 2.66
C LEU A 51 -5.26 -12.82 3.93
N PRO A 52 -3.98 -13.22 4.01
CA PRO A 52 -3.48 -14.09 5.09
C PRO A 52 -3.73 -13.59 6.52
N GLY A 53 -3.74 -12.28 6.74
CA GLY A 53 -4.00 -11.66 8.03
C GLY A 53 -5.47 -11.56 8.41
N GLY A 54 -6.40 -11.85 7.49
CA GLY A 54 -7.84 -11.96 7.76
C GLY A 54 -8.56 -10.65 8.11
N ARG A 55 -7.88 -9.50 8.09
CA ARG A 55 -8.49 -8.20 8.42
C ARG A 55 -9.12 -7.56 7.20
N THR A 56 -10.24 -6.88 7.37
CA THR A 56 -10.83 -6.01 6.35
C THR A 56 -9.97 -4.74 6.14
N LEU A 57 -10.14 -4.07 5.00
CA LEU A 57 -9.52 -2.76 4.77
C LEU A 57 -9.96 -1.74 5.83
N GLN A 58 -11.24 -1.74 6.23
CA GLN A 58 -11.72 -0.85 7.29
C GLN A 58 -10.99 -1.11 8.63
N GLN A 59 -10.80 -2.37 9.03
CA GLN A 59 -10.06 -2.71 10.25
C GLN A 59 -8.59 -2.28 10.20
N LEU A 60 -7.95 -2.41 9.04
CA LEU A 60 -6.60 -1.92 8.81
C LEU A 60 -6.51 -0.40 8.93
N LEU A 61 -7.47 0.31 8.35
CA LEU A 61 -7.50 1.77 8.40
C LEU A 61 -7.86 2.29 9.81
N ASP A 62 -8.64 1.55 10.59
CA ASP A 62 -8.98 1.92 11.97
C ASP A 62 -7.88 1.55 12.99
N ASP A 63 -6.87 0.77 12.59
CA ASP A 63 -5.78 0.34 13.45
C ASP A 63 -4.75 1.47 13.65
N ASN A 64 -4.83 2.11 14.81
CA ASN A 64 -3.95 3.20 15.22
C ASN A 64 -2.53 2.76 15.61
N THR A 65 -2.23 1.46 15.54
CA THR A 65 -0.87 0.94 15.73
C THR A 65 -0.09 0.88 14.43
N ILE A 66 -0.75 1.04 13.27
CA ILE A 66 -0.10 1.09 11.96
C ILE A 66 0.45 2.50 11.70
N TRP A 67 1.74 2.57 11.37
CA TRP A 67 2.44 3.80 11.02
C TRP A 67 2.73 3.87 9.53
N ILE A 68 2.33 4.98 8.91
CA ILE A 68 2.68 5.29 7.53
C ILE A 68 3.78 6.35 7.55
N ASN A 69 4.90 6.04 6.91
CA ASN A 69 6.09 6.87 6.82
C ASN A 69 6.32 7.35 5.38
N TYR A 70 7.22 8.31 5.22
CA TYR A 70 7.75 8.73 3.93
C TYR A 70 9.13 8.10 3.71
N HIS A 71 9.42 7.67 2.48
CA HIS A 71 10.76 7.20 2.11
C HIS A 71 11.34 8.06 0.97
N ALA A 72 12.37 8.85 1.29
CA ALA A 72 12.89 9.88 0.37
C ALA A 72 13.70 9.32 -0.81
N THR A 73 14.28 8.14 -0.67
CA THR A 73 15.27 7.57 -1.62
C THR A 73 14.94 6.18 -2.14
N LEU A 74 13.79 5.59 -1.75
CA LEU A 74 13.40 4.28 -2.22
C LEU A 74 13.02 4.40 -3.70
N ALA A 75 13.58 3.51 -4.52
CA ALA A 75 13.33 3.48 -5.96
C ALA A 75 11.92 2.96 -6.26
N ASP A 76 11.52 1.92 -5.54
CA ASP A 76 10.20 1.29 -5.57
C ASP A 76 9.11 2.26 -5.08
N TRP A 77 7.83 1.93 -5.27
CA TRP A 77 6.69 2.79 -4.93
C TRP A 77 6.43 2.85 -3.42
N GLY A 78 6.56 1.72 -2.75
CA GLY A 78 6.27 1.55 -1.34
C GLY A 78 7.12 0.47 -0.68
N GLN A 79 7.03 0.40 0.63
CA GLN A 79 7.62 -0.70 1.37
C GLN A 79 6.88 -0.92 2.69
N THR A 80 6.69 -2.17 3.07
CA THR A 80 6.28 -2.56 4.42
C THR A 80 7.47 -3.20 5.13
N ASN A 81 7.63 -2.92 6.42
CA ASN A 81 8.78 -3.39 7.20
C ASN A 81 8.92 -4.92 7.20
N HIS A 82 7.80 -5.64 7.23
CA HIS A 82 7.65 -7.06 6.91
C HIS A 82 6.17 -7.39 6.72
N ALA A 83 5.85 -8.51 6.07
CA ALA A 83 4.46 -8.96 5.95
C ALA A 83 3.82 -9.20 7.33
N GLY A 84 2.65 -8.60 7.58
CA GLY A 84 1.97 -8.61 8.88
C GLY A 84 2.51 -7.58 9.89
N GLY A 85 3.53 -6.80 9.51
CA GLY A 85 4.10 -5.75 10.32
C GLY A 85 3.17 -4.54 10.51
N LYS A 86 3.62 -3.55 11.28
CA LYS A 86 2.85 -2.36 11.64
C LYS A 86 3.44 -1.06 11.10
N GLU A 87 4.49 -1.14 10.29
CA GLU A 87 5.12 0.04 9.71
C GLU A 87 5.26 -0.13 8.21
N MET A 88 4.90 0.91 7.49
CA MET A 88 5.03 0.99 6.05
C MET A 88 5.50 2.38 5.65
N ALA A 89 6.01 2.51 4.44
CA ALA A 89 6.44 3.77 3.88
C ALA A 89 5.94 3.92 2.44
N ILE A 90 5.60 5.15 2.09
CA ILE A 90 5.31 5.56 0.71
C ILE A 90 6.52 6.33 0.19
N SER A 91 7.06 5.91 -0.95
CA SER A 91 8.28 6.49 -1.49
C SER A 91 8.03 7.78 -2.25
N VAL A 92 9.11 8.53 -2.49
CA VAL A 92 9.12 9.68 -3.40
C VAL A 92 8.62 9.35 -4.81
N THR A 93 8.79 8.11 -5.28
CA THR A 93 8.36 7.66 -6.62
C THR A 93 6.85 7.81 -6.77
N ALA A 94 6.07 7.32 -5.80
CA ALA A 94 4.61 7.47 -5.81
C ALA A 94 4.17 8.94 -5.84
N PHE A 95 4.82 9.81 -5.06
CA PHE A 95 4.50 11.24 -5.01
C PHE A 95 4.91 12.03 -6.27
N ARG A 96 5.79 11.49 -7.12
CA ARG A 96 6.18 12.15 -8.39
C ARG A 96 5.16 11.94 -9.50
N VAL A 97 4.40 10.86 -9.44
CA VAL A 97 3.43 10.50 -10.49
C VAL A 97 2.10 11.18 -10.24
N SER A 98 1.42 10.83 -9.16
CA SER A 98 0.15 11.46 -8.81
C SER A 98 -0.29 11.12 -7.38
N LYS A 99 -1.23 11.91 -6.84
CA LYS A 99 -1.92 11.55 -5.60
C LYS A 99 -2.67 10.21 -5.69
N TRP A 100 -3.08 9.79 -6.89
CA TRP A 100 -3.72 8.48 -7.11
C TRP A 100 -2.72 7.34 -6.95
N SER A 101 -1.48 7.52 -7.41
CA SER A 101 -0.40 6.56 -7.19
C SER A 101 -0.04 6.44 -5.70
N VAL A 102 -0.07 7.55 -4.95
CA VAL A 102 0.08 7.54 -3.48
C VAL A 102 -1.04 6.72 -2.81
N LEU A 103 -2.29 6.87 -3.28
CA LEU A 103 -3.41 6.08 -2.79
C LEU A 103 -3.28 4.60 -3.15
N ALA A 104 -2.90 4.27 -4.38
CA ALA A 104 -2.68 2.89 -4.80
C ALA A 104 -1.59 2.23 -3.95
N THR A 105 -0.44 2.89 -3.80
CA THR A 105 0.66 2.43 -2.95
C THR A 105 0.18 2.22 -1.51
N LEU A 106 -0.61 3.14 -0.95
CA LEU A 106 -1.19 2.96 0.39
C LEU A 106 -2.04 1.68 0.49
N ILE A 107 -2.93 1.43 -0.47
CA ILE A 107 -3.77 0.22 -0.46
C ILE A 107 -2.93 -1.04 -0.64
N HIS A 108 -1.97 -1.01 -1.57
CA HIS A 108 -1.04 -2.09 -1.84
C HIS A 108 -0.28 -2.50 -0.56
N GLU A 109 0.38 -1.54 0.09
CA GLU A 109 1.17 -1.81 1.30
C GLU A 109 0.29 -2.23 2.49
N LEU A 110 -0.97 -1.77 2.57
CA LEU A 110 -1.89 -2.30 3.57
C LEU A 110 -2.20 -3.79 3.38
N ALA A 111 -2.11 -4.32 2.15
CA ALA A 111 -2.22 -5.75 1.90
C ALA A 111 -1.01 -6.51 2.49
N HIS A 112 0.20 -5.94 2.40
CA HIS A 112 1.38 -6.48 3.06
C HIS A 112 1.29 -6.41 4.58
N VAL A 113 0.82 -5.30 5.14
CA VAL A 113 0.47 -5.18 6.57
C VAL A 113 -0.61 -6.19 6.98
N ASN A 114 -1.42 -6.67 6.03
CA ASN A 114 -2.37 -7.76 6.22
C ASN A 114 -1.81 -9.15 5.87
N GLY A 115 -0.48 -9.32 5.89
CA GLY A 115 0.18 -10.61 5.81
C GLY A 115 0.47 -11.12 4.40
N VAL A 116 0.19 -10.33 3.34
CA VAL A 116 0.63 -10.72 1.98
C VAL A 116 2.15 -10.73 1.92
N ARG A 117 2.71 -11.87 1.54
CA ARG A 117 4.14 -12.03 1.23
C ARG A 117 4.31 -12.08 -0.28
N GLY A 118 4.96 -11.09 -0.87
CA GLY A 118 5.17 -11.03 -2.32
C GLY A 118 5.93 -12.26 -2.87
N ALA A 119 6.81 -12.87 -2.08
CA ALA A 119 7.47 -14.13 -2.45
C ALA A 119 6.52 -15.34 -2.56
N VAL A 120 5.37 -15.32 -1.88
CA VAL A 120 4.38 -16.42 -1.85
C VAL A 120 3.19 -16.11 -2.77
N SER A 121 2.77 -14.85 -2.82
CA SER A 121 1.62 -14.38 -3.60
C SER A 121 1.98 -13.06 -4.27
N PRO A 122 2.75 -13.10 -5.37
CA PRO A 122 3.43 -11.93 -5.92
C PRO A 122 2.51 -10.84 -6.45
N GLN A 123 1.28 -11.18 -6.83
CA GLN A 123 0.30 -10.19 -7.32
C GLN A 123 -0.74 -9.81 -6.27
N ALA A 124 -0.83 -10.49 -5.12
CA ALA A 124 -1.99 -10.33 -4.23
C ALA A 124 -2.12 -8.92 -3.62
N ALA A 125 -1.01 -8.19 -3.45
CA ALA A 125 -1.06 -6.81 -2.98
C ALA A 125 -1.49 -5.84 -4.08
N GLU A 126 -1.04 -6.06 -5.32
CA GLU A 126 -1.43 -5.25 -6.49
C GLU A 126 -2.88 -5.53 -6.91
N ASP A 127 -3.30 -6.79 -6.90
CA ASP A 127 -4.68 -7.23 -7.14
C ASP A 127 -5.69 -6.58 -6.17
N ALA A 128 -5.24 -6.06 -5.01
CA ALA A 128 -6.09 -5.34 -4.06
C ALA A 128 -6.64 -4.02 -4.64
N LEU A 129 -6.00 -3.46 -5.66
CA LEU A 129 -6.42 -2.21 -6.29
C LEU A 129 -7.73 -2.35 -7.08
N ILE A 130 -7.95 -3.50 -7.73
CA ILE A 130 -9.14 -3.78 -8.53
C ILE A 130 -10.44 -3.72 -7.72
N PRO A 131 -10.62 -4.49 -6.62
CA PRO A 131 -11.83 -4.41 -5.79
C PRO A 131 -11.98 -3.06 -5.07
N CYS A 132 -10.90 -2.28 -4.98
CA CYS A 132 -10.89 -0.91 -4.48
C CYS A 132 -11.28 0.13 -5.55
N GLY A 133 -11.49 -0.28 -6.81
CA GLY A 133 -11.83 0.58 -7.93
C GLY A 133 -10.67 1.46 -8.41
N LEU A 134 -9.44 0.99 -8.21
CA LEU A 134 -8.18 1.61 -8.62
C LEU A 134 -7.51 0.84 -9.78
N GLY A 135 -8.24 -0.09 -10.38
CA GLY A 135 -7.84 -0.88 -11.53
C GLY A 135 -9.05 -1.60 -12.10
N ARG A 136 -8.86 -2.32 -13.21
CA ARG A 136 -9.88 -3.13 -13.86
C ARG A 136 -9.45 -4.58 -13.94
N GLN A 137 -10.43 -5.47 -13.84
CA GLN A 137 -10.23 -6.90 -14.04
C GLN A 137 -9.63 -7.20 -15.43
N SER A 138 -9.99 -6.42 -16.46
CA SER A 138 -9.44 -6.57 -17.80
C SER A 138 -7.93 -6.33 -17.87
N GLU A 139 -7.40 -5.39 -17.10
CA GLU A 139 -5.95 -5.10 -17.06
C GLU A 139 -5.20 -6.32 -16.53
N ARG A 140 -5.71 -6.92 -15.45
CA ARG A 140 -5.20 -8.17 -14.87
C ARG A 140 -5.28 -9.36 -15.83
N ASP A 141 -6.45 -9.56 -16.44
CA ASP A 141 -6.69 -10.75 -17.28
C ASP A 141 -5.90 -10.71 -18.60
N THR A 142 -5.62 -9.52 -19.13
CA THR A 142 -4.92 -9.34 -20.41
C THR A 142 -3.44 -8.98 -20.24
N SER A 143 -3.01 -8.62 -19.04
CA SER A 143 -1.68 -8.03 -18.77
C SER A 143 -1.41 -6.76 -19.60
N VAL A 144 -2.48 -6.02 -19.96
CA VAL A 144 -2.39 -4.74 -20.67
C VAL A 144 -2.76 -3.63 -19.69
N ASP A 145 -1.83 -2.71 -19.49
CA ASP A 145 -1.99 -1.53 -18.64
C ASP A 145 -3.07 -0.57 -19.19
N ASP A 146 -3.93 -0.04 -18.32
CA ASP A 146 -4.78 1.12 -18.65
C ASP A 146 -4.25 2.37 -17.92
N PRO A 147 -3.67 3.33 -18.65
CA PRO A 147 -3.06 4.53 -18.05
C PRO A 147 -4.08 5.44 -17.34
N ALA A 148 -5.38 5.18 -17.44
CA ALA A 148 -6.41 5.85 -16.67
C ALA A 148 -6.57 5.31 -15.24
N THR A 149 -5.92 4.19 -14.89
CA THR A 149 -5.93 3.62 -13.55
C THR A 149 -4.50 3.58 -12.96
N PRO A 150 -4.35 3.58 -11.63
CA PRO A 150 -3.05 3.43 -11.00
C PRO A 150 -2.64 1.96 -10.75
N PHE A 151 -3.42 0.97 -11.20
CA PHE A 151 -3.04 -0.44 -11.16
C PHE A 151 -2.06 -0.73 -12.30
N ASP A 152 -1.04 -1.54 -12.03
CA ASP A 152 -0.08 -1.97 -13.05
C ASP A 152 -0.01 -3.51 -13.06
N PRO A 153 -0.48 -4.17 -14.15
CA PRO A 153 -0.44 -5.64 -14.24
C PRO A 153 0.98 -6.22 -14.32
N GLY A 154 2.00 -5.39 -14.57
CA GLY A 154 3.40 -5.75 -14.58
C GLY A 154 4.07 -5.74 -13.20
N ILE A 155 3.42 -5.20 -12.16
CA ILE A 155 3.95 -5.21 -10.80
C ILE A 155 3.84 -6.62 -10.21
N ILE A 156 4.99 -7.16 -9.83
CA ILE A 156 5.16 -8.48 -9.22
C ILE A 156 6.04 -8.26 -7.98
N GLY A 157 5.54 -8.60 -6.79
CA GLY A 157 6.15 -8.27 -5.49
C GLY A 157 7.44 -9.03 -5.12
N TYR A 158 8.42 -9.14 -6.04
CA TYR A 158 9.67 -9.87 -5.81
C TYR A 158 10.95 -9.02 -5.95
N ARG A 159 11.74 -8.97 -4.86
CA ARG A 159 13.22 -9.05 -4.87
C ARG A 159 13.73 -9.66 -3.56
N VAL A 160 14.36 -10.84 -3.61
CA VAL A 160 15.03 -11.48 -2.46
C VAL A 160 16.46 -10.93 -2.30
N ARG A 161 16.85 -10.54 -1.08
CA ARG A 161 18.28 -10.39 -0.72
C ARG A 161 18.87 -11.75 -0.29
N PRO A 162 20.17 -12.00 -0.48
CA PRO A 162 20.81 -13.29 -0.18
C PRO A 162 20.89 -13.67 1.32
N THR A 163 20.32 -12.88 2.24
CA THR A 163 20.62 -12.95 3.67
C THR A 163 19.45 -13.38 4.58
N GLY A 164 18.37 -13.94 4.03
CA GLY A 164 17.35 -14.62 4.85
C GLY A 164 16.42 -13.71 5.69
N SER A 165 16.50 -12.39 5.51
CA SER A 165 15.53 -11.42 6.07
C SER A 165 14.62 -10.93 4.93
N GLU A 166 13.34 -11.30 4.95
CA GLU A 166 12.37 -10.88 3.94
C GLU A 166 12.14 -9.37 3.99
N TRP A 167 12.41 -8.71 2.87
CA TRP A 167 11.82 -7.42 2.54
C TRP A 167 10.73 -7.67 1.50
N VAL A 168 9.57 -7.03 1.65
CA VAL A 168 8.51 -7.08 0.63
C VAL A 168 8.49 -5.72 -0.07
N TYR A 169 8.76 -5.73 -1.37
CA TYR A 169 8.92 -4.56 -2.25
C TYR A 169 7.80 -4.51 -3.28
N ALA A 170 7.37 -3.30 -3.62
CA ALA A 170 6.56 -2.94 -4.79
C ALA A 170 7.02 -1.60 -5.35
#